data_AF-A0A3N4KCA3-F1
#
_entry.id   AF-A0A3N4KCA3-F1
#
_cell.length_a   1.000
_cell.length_b   1.000
_cell.length_c   1.000
_cell.angle_alpha   90.00
_cell.angle_beta   90.00
_cell.angle_gamma   90.00
#
_symmetry.space_group_name_H-M   'P 1'
#
loop_
_entity.id
_entity.type
_entity.pdbx_description
1 polymer ?
#
loop_
_entity_poly.entity_id
_entity_poly.type
_entity_poly.pdbx_seq_one_letter_code
_entity_poly.pdbx_strand_id
1 'polypeptide(L)'
;YRRLLAEFIVDTNSPFSILESKSFRSLLQYCNSQTVSVSSNTLRRDIQKMHDQLLSDIKSRLQRHVGSGGNVNLTLDAWTLSNKYHTLV
;
A
#
# COMPACT_ATOMS: atom_id res chain seq x y z
N TYR A 1 -3.52 15.12 3.12
CA TYR A 1 -4.38 13.94 3.29
C TYR A 1 -4.05 12.78 2.34
N ARG A 2 -3.48 12.97 1.13
CA ARG A 2 -3.15 11.87 0.20
C ARG A 2 -2.29 10.76 0.82
N ARG A 3 -1.30 11.10 1.64
CA ARG A 3 -0.50 10.14 2.40
C ARG A 3 -1.36 9.33 3.40
N LEU A 4 -2.18 10.01 4.21
CA LEU A 4 -3.11 9.36 5.14
C LEU A 4 -4.10 8.43 4.42
N LEU A 5 -4.55 8.84 3.22
CA LEU A 5 -5.43 8.03 2.39
C LEU A 5 -4.70 6.79 1.84
N ALA A 6 -3.42 6.93 1.45
CA ALA A 6 -2.57 5.81 1.04
C ALA A 6 -2.33 4.83 2.20
N GLU A 7 -1.99 5.36 3.39
CA GLU A 7 -1.84 4.58 4.63
C GLU A 7 -3.14 3.83 4.96
N PHE A 8 -4.29 4.51 4.93
CA PHE A 8 -5.60 3.87 5.12
C PHE A 8 -5.84 2.70 4.16
N ILE A 9 -5.56 2.86 2.85
CA ILE A 9 -5.75 1.80 1.86
C ILE A 9 -4.84 0.60 2.14
N VAL A 10 -3.58 0.84 2.50
CA VAL A 10 -2.59 -0.20 2.80
C VAL A 10 -2.96 -0.93 4.10
N ASP A 11 -3.25 -0.20 5.16
CA ASP A 11 -3.51 -0.76 6.49
C ASP A 11 -4.80 -1.59 6.53
N THR A 12 -5.81 -1.16 5.78
CA THR A 12 -7.09 -1.89 5.69
C THR A 12 -7.14 -2.92 4.57
N ASN A 13 -6.09 -3.02 3.75
CA ASN A 13 -6.07 -3.80 2.51
C ASN A 13 -7.30 -3.54 1.62
N SER A 14 -7.74 -2.28 1.55
CA SER A 14 -8.93 -1.89 0.82
C SER A 14 -8.67 -1.84 -0.69
N PRO A 15 -9.65 -2.20 -1.54
CA PRO A 15 -9.51 -2.01 -2.97
C PRO A 15 -9.51 -0.52 -3.33
N PHE A 16 -8.72 -0.12 -4.32
CA PHE A 16 -8.66 1.27 -4.82
C PHE A 16 -10.02 1.81 -5.27
N SER A 17 -10.95 0.93 -5.68
CA SER A 17 -12.31 1.30 -6.07
C SER A 17 -13.10 2.02 -4.97
N ILE A 18 -12.71 1.90 -3.70
CA ILE A 18 -13.33 2.64 -2.60
C ILE A 18 -13.26 4.16 -2.81
N LEU A 19 -12.24 4.66 -3.53
CA LEU A 19 -12.10 6.07 -3.85
C LEU A 19 -13.17 6.57 -4.83
N GLU A 20 -13.82 5.67 -5.56
CA GLU A 20 -14.93 5.97 -6.47
C GLU A 20 -16.29 5.86 -5.77
N SER A 21 -16.33 5.31 -4.54
CA SER A 21 -17.56 5.21 -3.76
C SER A 21 -18.10 6.59 -3.38
N LYS A 22 -19.37 6.84 -3.75
CA LYS A 22 -20.07 8.08 -3.40
C LYS A 22 -20.14 8.28 -1.89
N SER A 23 -20.47 7.24 -1.12
CA SER A 23 -20.59 7.33 0.34
C SER A 23 -19.25 7.67 1.00
N PHE A 24 -18.16 7.07 0.51
CA PHE A 24 -16.81 7.36 1.00
C PHE A 24 -16.41 8.82 0.70
N ARG A 25 -16.68 9.30 -0.53
CA ARG A 25 -16.43 10.70 -0.89
C ARG A 25 -17.25 11.67 -0.05
N SER A 26 -18.52 11.37 0.19
CA SER A 26 -19.39 12.18 1.04
C SER A 26 -18.88 12.24 2.48
N LEU A 27 -18.37 11.13 3.02
CA LEU A 27 -17.75 11.11 4.35
C LEU A 27 -16.52 12.02 4.40
N LEU A 28 -15.61 11.93 3.42
CA LEU A 28 -14.43 12.78 3.37
C LEU A 28 -14.78 14.28 3.24
N GLN A 29 -15.79 14.60 2.43
CA GLN A 29 -16.29 15.97 2.29
C GLN A 29 -16.99 16.49 3.55
N TYR A 30 -17.69 15.62 4.29
CA TYR A 30 -18.29 15.97 5.57
C TYR A 30 -17.20 16.34 6.59
N CYS A 31 -16.11 15.58 6.65
CA CYS A 31 -14.98 15.89 7.52
C CYS A 31 -14.27 17.21 7.12
N ASN A 32 -14.14 17.48 5.82
CA ASN A 32 -13.63 18.75 5.30
C ASN A 32 -14.14 18.99 3.88
N SER A 33 -14.93 20.06 3.70
CA SER A 33 -15.58 20.43 2.43
C SER A 33 -14.60 20.82 1.32
N GLN A 34 -13.37 21.19 1.65
CA GLN A 34 -12.32 21.51 0.70
C GLN A 34 -11.53 20.27 0.23
N THR A 35 -11.89 19.07 0.70
CA THR A 35 -11.21 17.83 0.30
C THR A 35 -11.45 17.55 -1.18
N VAL A 36 -10.35 17.52 -1.94
CA VAL A 36 -10.37 17.19 -3.37
C VAL A 36 -10.46 15.67 -3.54
N SER A 37 -11.21 15.21 -4.54
CA SER A 37 -11.23 13.77 -4.86
C SER A 37 -9.89 13.32 -5.43
N VAL A 38 -9.43 12.14 -5.02
CA VAL A 38 -8.20 11.53 -5.53
C VAL A 38 -8.60 10.33 -6.37
N SER A 39 -8.10 10.26 -7.61
CA SER A 39 -8.35 9.11 -8.46
C SER A 39 -7.51 7.90 -8.02
N SER A 40 -8.05 6.71 -8.28
CA SER A 40 -7.36 5.44 -8.02
C SER A 40 -5.95 5.38 -8.62
N ASN A 41 -5.77 5.87 -9.85
CA ASN A 41 -4.46 5.90 -10.53
C ASN A 41 -3.45 6.83 -9.86
N THR A 42 -3.94 7.94 -9.32
CA THR A 42 -3.11 8.93 -8.62
C THR A 42 -2.68 8.38 -7.26
N LEU A 43 -3.58 7.74 -6.52
CA LEU A 43 -3.22 7.10 -5.25
C LEU A 43 -2.29 5.90 -5.44
N ARG A 44 -2.51 5.08 -6.48
CA ARG A 44 -1.60 3.96 -6.81
C ARG A 44 -0.17 4.46 -7.06
N ARG A 45 -0.02 5.56 -7.81
CA ARG A 45 1.29 6.19 -8.03
C ARG A 45 1.92 6.71 -6.75
N ASP A 46 1.12 7.24 -5.82
CA ASP A 46 1.63 7.67 -4.50
C ASP A 46 2.14 6.48 -3.69
N ILE A 47 1.35 5.40 -3.61
CA ILE A 47 1.74 4.18 -2.89
C ILE A 47 3.01 3.60 -3.50
N GLN A 48 3.11 3.53 -4.84
CA GLN A 48 4.32 3.06 -5.51
C GLN A 48 5.54 3.91 -5.14
N LYS A 49 5.40 5.25 -5.18
CA LYS A 49 6.48 6.17 -4.80
C LYS A 49 6.89 5.99 -3.34
N MET A 50 5.92 5.82 -2.44
CA MET A 50 6.18 5.55 -1.02
C MET A 50 6.92 4.22 -0.83
N HIS A 51 6.48 3.17 -1.52
CA HIS A 51 7.14 1.87 -1.53
C HIS A 51 8.59 1.99 -2.01
N ASP A 52 8.84 2.65 -3.14
CA ASP A 52 10.17 2.75 -3.73
C ASP A 52 11.13 3.52 -2.82
N GLN A 53 10.63 4.57 -2.15
CA GLN A 53 11.38 5.31 -1.13
C GLN A 53 11.74 4.43 0.07
N LEU A 54 10.76 3.70 0.62
CA LEU A 54 10.98 2.78 1.74
C LEU A 54 11.94 1.65 1.37
N LEU A 55 11.79 1.08 0.18
CA LEU A 55 12.66 0.03 -0.33
C LEU A 55 14.11 0.53 -0.47
N SER A 56 14.30 1.75 -0.98
CA SER A 56 15.63 2.37 -1.08
C SER A 56 16.27 2.58 0.30
N ASP A 57 15.49 3.06 1.28
CA ASP A 57 15.97 3.21 2.66
C ASP A 57 16.36 1.86 3.29
N ILE A 58 15.48 0.87 3.18
CA ILE A 58 15.74 -0.49 3.70
C ILE A 58 16.99 -1.10 3.06
N LYS A 59 17.16 -0.96 1.74
CA LYS A 59 18.37 -1.43 1.03
C LYS A 59 19.62 -0.76 1.58
N SER A 60 19.58 0.55 1.76
CA SER A 60 20.71 1.33 2.29
C SER A 60 21.06 0.90 3.72
N ARG A 61 20.04 0.67 4.56
CA ARG A 61 20.22 0.16 5.93
C ARG A 61 20.81 -1.24 5.97
N LEU A 62 20.32 -2.13 5.09
CA LEU A 62 20.83 -3.49 4.98
C LEU A 62 22.29 -3.53 4.51
N GLN A 63 22.63 -2.74 3.49
CA GLN A 63 24.01 -2.61 3.01
C GLN A 63 24.95 -2.12 4.10
N ARG A 64 24.54 -1.12 4.89
CA ARG A 64 25.32 -0.63 6.03
C ARG A 64 25.51 -1.71 7.09
N HIS A 65 24.44 -2.43 7.45
CA HIS A 65 24.49 -3.50 8.45
C HIS A 65 25.47 -4.60 8.06
N VAL A 66 25.37 -5.09 6.82
CA VAL A 66 26.29 -6.11 6.27
C VAL A 66 27.72 -5.56 6.19
N GLY A 67 27.90 -4.31 5.73
CA GLY A 67 29.21 -3.65 5.67
C GLY A 67 29.89 -3.47 7.02
N SER A 68 29.11 -3.37 8.12
CA SER A 68 29.62 -3.34 9.49
C SER A 68 29.84 -4.73 10.12
N GLY A 69 29.73 -5.82 9.34
CA GLY A 69 29.89 -7.19 9.84
C GLY A 69 28.64 -7.77 10.50
N GLY A 70 27.47 -7.16 10.27
CA GLY A 70 26.20 -7.66 10.77
C GLY A 70 25.70 -8.90 10.01
N ASN A 71 25.10 -9.84 10.74
CA ASN A 71 24.51 -11.05 10.17
C ASN A 71 23.06 -10.82 9.69
N VAL A 72 22.64 -11.56 8.68
CA VAL A 72 21.26 -11.54 8.14
C VAL A 72 20.72 -12.97 8.14
N ASN A 73 19.56 -13.17 8.75
CA ASN A 73 18.84 -14.44 8.69
C ASN A 73 17.69 -14.32 7.68
N LEU A 74 17.58 -15.28 6.78
CA LEU A 74 16.51 -15.35 5.79
C LEU A 74 15.62 -16.55 6.11
N THR A 75 14.34 -16.29 6.34
CA THR A 75 13.31 -17.32 6.49
C THR A 75 12.50 -17.37 5.20
N LEU A 76 12.41 -18.56 4.61
CA LEU A 76 11.60 -18.80 3.42
C LEU A 76 10.36 -19.57 3.85
N ASP A 77 9.20 -19.07 3.46
CA ASP A 77 7.93 -19.76 3.65
C ASP A 77 7.32 -20.02 2.28
N ALA A 78 6.92 -21.26 2.04
CA ALA A 78 6.42 -21.73 0.76
C ALA A 78 5.20 -22.62 1.01
N TRP A 79 4.02 -22.12 0.63
CA TRP A 79 2.76 -22.82 0.73
C TRP A 79 2.07 -22.92 -0.63
N THR A 80 1.36 -24.02 -0.86
CA THR A 80 0.56 -24.24 -2.08
C THR A 80 -0.92 -24.01 -1.75
N LEU A 81 -1.57 -23.08 -2.44
CA LEU A 81 -3.02 -22.87 -2.34
C LEU A 81 -3.71 -23.59 -3.52
N SER A 82 -4.50 -24.63 -3.24
CA SER A 82 -5.42 -25.19 -4.23
C SER A 82 -6.63 -24.28 -4.37
N ASN A 83 -6.64 -23.39 -5.36
CA ASN A 83 -7.77 -22.50 -5.58
C ASN A 83 -8.91 -23.27 -6.29
N LYS A 84 -9.76 -23.96 -5.52
CA LYS A 84 -10.87 -24.78 -6.04
C LYS A 84 -12.10 -23.97 -6.48
N TYR A 85 -12.04 -22.64 -6.48
CA TYR A 85 -13.20 -21.77 -6.72
C TYR A 85 -13.09 -20.86 -7.95
N HIS A 86 -12.27 -21.19 -8.95
CA HIS A 86 -12.44 -20.62 -10.29
C HIS A 86 -13.53 -21.39 -11.05
N THR A 87 -14.78 -21.12 -10.72
CA THR A 87 -15.94 -21.39 -11.58
C THR A 87 -16.90 -20.23 -11.38
N LEU A 88 -17.66 -19.88 -12.42
CA LEU A 88 -18.37 -18.61 -12.72
C LEU A 88 -17.45 -17.65 -13.52
N VAL A 89 -17.53 -17.50 -14.84
CA VAL A 89 -18.54 -17.82 -15.86
C VAL A 89 -17.81 -18.19 -17.15
#